data_AF-A0A016UST6-F1
#
_entry.id   AF-A0A016UST6-F1
#
_cell.length_a   1.000
_cell.length_b   1.000
_cell.length_c   1.000
_cell.angle_alpha   90.00
_cell.angle_beta   90.00
_cell.angle_gamma   90.00
#
_symmetry.space_group_name_H-M   'P 1'
#
loop_
_entity.id
_entity.type
_entity.pdbx_description
1 polymer ?
#
loop_
_entity_poly.entity_id
_entity_poly.type
_entity_poly.pdbx_seq_one_letter_code
_entity_poly.pdbx_strand_id
1 'polypeptide(L)'
;MTADIQKAFLQIRLPSNHRDVTRFLWVKDLNKPAEGSNLRYFRFCRVPFGINAGPAILNQSLLKHIEETSSQLGQELSNSLYVDNVLLEGNNLGELLAKYRESKKIFSSIGMNLRDYLSNNVEVNEKINEHDRALSTFTKILGIGWNATDDTISFKCNDKGSGEISKRTGLSQINEYCYDPLGLLTPLMTPAKVLLQDLHKQKYSWDTVLLETGQDSWRTIKANITGFKKKLPRKIAVDTTTDHTLLIFLDCSKRVYACRIYVTSASIDGRTESRLFTAKSKVAPINKEQTIPRLEFLSVFIGLAEPTIEKVNLKIGKINVFSDSTIALCSIHGTKRLPPAVSTLVQKIGLIRARLYAETPISFYHVPTHENIADCATRTVSKEELANHSFWCDPTWLNVPPEEWPVKKATDLRSQEPIDEEDANLFSSITAKFDPVWPIERLSSFSRPRRVFAYCARFIRNSSKQKYLDLRRTGIQTKTPSADEIMQAEAFIIRQEQSIHGSEALVQNKQLNVNYDKERILRKFGRLQNIDISYDAANPIHVPKQSKLGQLIAEEQH
;
A
#
# COMPACT_ATOMS: atom_id res chain seq x y z
N MET A 1 22.62 -17.91 6.11
CA MET A 1 22.85 -19.23 5.48
C MET A 1 21.57 -19.66 4.77
N THR A 2 21.68 -20.34 3.63
CA THR A 2 20.54 -20.82 2.84
C THR A 2 20.64 -22.32 2.65
N ALA A 3 19.51 -23.01 2.43
CA ALA A 3 19.46 -24.43 2.05
C ALA A 3 18.26 -24.72 1.13
N ASP A 4 18.34 -25.84 0.40
CA ASP A 4 17.29 -26.37 -0.49
C ASP A 4 16.70 -27.67 0.07
N ILE A 5 15.38 -27.82 -0.02
CA ILE A 5 14.69 -29.07 0.29
C ILE A 5 14.71 -29.98 -0.94
N GLN A 6 15.49 -31.06 -0.85
CA GLN A 6 15.65 -32.00 -1.95
C GLN A 6 14.32 -32.62 -2.39
N LYS A 7 13.92 -32.32 -3.64
CA LYS A 7 12.72 -32.89 -4.27
C LYS A 7 11.46 -32.67 -3.42
N ALA A 8 11.32 -31.49 -2.80
CA ALA A 8 10.30 -31.17 -1.80
C ALA A 8 8.89 -31.67 -2.14
N PHE A 9 8.36 -31.35 -3.34
CA PHE A 9 7.03 -31.79 -3.78
C PHE A 9 6.87 -33.31 -3.84
N LEU A 10 7.91 -34.01 -4.29
CA LEU A 10 7.94 -35.47 -4.36
C LEU A 10 8.11 -36.12 -2.98
N GLN A 11 8.19 -35.37 -1.88
CA GLN A 11 8.11 -35.94 -0.54
C GLN A 11 6.66 -36.05 -0.04
N ILE A 12 5.72 -35.35 -0.66
CA ILE A 12 4.32 -35.30 -0.22
C ILE A 12 3.48 -36.30 -1.01
N ARG A 13 2.78 -37.19 -0.29
CA ARG A 13 1.88 -38.17 -0.89
C ARG A 13 0.54 -37.54 -1.25
N LEU A 14 0.01 -37.91 -2.40
CA LEU A 14 -1.36 -37.59 -2.78
C LEU A 14 -2.33 -38.59 -2.12
N PRO A 15 -3.46 -38.10 -1.56
CA PRO A 15 -4.58 -38.95 -1.16
C PRO A 15 -4.99 -39.88 -2.31
N SER A 16 -5.30 -41.14 -2.00
CA SER A 16 -5.60 -42.17 -3.01
C SER A 16 -6.74 -41.74 -3.95
N ASN A 17 -7.76 -41.07 -3.43
CA ASN A 17 -8.91 -40.52 -4.15
C ASN A 17 -8.54 -39.35 -5.09
N HIS A 18 -7.40 -38.68 -4.91
CA HIS A 18 -6.96 -37.57 -5.76
C HIS A 18 -5.92 -38.00 -6.81
N ARG A 19 -5.42 -39.24 -6.78
CA ARG A 19 -4.37 -39.66 -7.73
C ARG A 19 -4.87 -39.71 -9.17
N ASP A 20 -6.14 -40.01 -9.36
CA ASP A 20 -6.71 -40.18 -10.70
C ASP A 20 -6.80 -38.88 -11.51
N VAL A 21 -6.85 -37.72 -10.86
CA VAL A 21 -6.77 -36.42 -11.55
C VAL A 21 -5.34 -36.06 -12.00
N THR A 22 -4.35 -36.89 -11.68
CA THR A 22 -2.94 -36.72 -12.07
C THR A 22 -2.48 -37.78 -13.07
N ARG A 23 -3.42 -38.37 -13.81
CA ARG A 23 -3.11 -39.37 -14.83
C ARG A 23 -2.39 -38.73 -16.02
N PHE A 24 -1.44 -39.45 -16.58
CA PHE A 24 -0.77 -39.09 -17.82
C PHE A 24 -0.51 -40.32 -18.67
N LEU A 25 -0.45 -40.10 -19.98
CA LEU A 25 -0.10 -41.12 -20.95
C LEU A 25 1.42 -41.15 -21.14
N TRP A 26 1.97 -42.35 -21.22
CA TRP A 26 3.38 -42.59 -21.49
C TRP A 26 3.49 -43.50 -22.70
N VAL A 27 4.23 -43.03 -23.70
CA VAL A 27 4.55 -43.81 -24.90
C VAL A 27 5.89 -44.51 -24.66
N LYS A 28 5.90 -45.85 -24.73
CA LYS A 28 7.11 -46.64 -24.42
C LYS A 28 8.18 -46.51 -25.51
N ASP A 29 7.75 -46.50 -26.77
CA ASP A 29 8.58 -46.40 -27.97
C ASP A 29 8.03 -45.30 -28.89
N LEU A 30 8.77 -44.21 -29.03
CA LEU A 30 8.38 -43.04 -29.84
C LEU A 30 8.38 -43.32 -31.35
N ASN A 31 8.97 -44.44 -31.79
CA ASN A 31 9.01 -44.82 -33.21
C ASN A 31 7.80 -45.66 -33.64
N LYS A 32 6.92 -46.02 -32.70
CA LYS A 32 5.71 -46.81 -32.97
C LYS A 32 4.46 -45.97 -32.73
N PRO A 33 3.34 -46.28 -33.41
CA PRO A 33 2.05 -45.64 -33.12
C PRO A 33 1.72 -45.69 -31.62
N ALA A 34 1.08 -44.63 -31.12
CA ALA A 34 0.70 -44.47 -29.72
C ALA A 34 -0.54 -45.32 -29.37
N GLU A 35 -0.46 -46.63 -29.61
CA GLU A 35 -1.59 -47.55 -29.52
C GLU A 35 -1.23 -48.85 -28.79
N GLY A 36 -2.26 -49.57 -28.34
CA GLY A 36 -2.14 -50.88 -27.71
C GLY A 36 -1.15 -50.90 -26.55
N SER A 37 -0.22 -51.87 -26.58
CA SER A 37 0.79 -52.05 -25.53
C SER A 37 1.87 -50.96 -25.46
N ASN A 38 1.96 -50.11 -26.49
CA ASN A 38 2.92 -49.00 -26.55
C ASN A 38 2.45 -47.79 -25.72
N LEU A 39 1.13 -47.62 -25.55
CA LEU A 39 0.53 -46.58 -24.73
C LEU A 39 0.27 -47.10 -23.31
N ARG A 40 0.85 -46.44 -22.31
CA ARG A 40 0.63 -46.75 -20.88
C ARG A 40 -0.02 -45.56 -20.19
N TYR A 41 -0.85 -45.82 -19.19
CA TYR A 41 -1.37 -44.80 -18.30
C TYR A 41 -0.71 -44.93 -16.94
N PHE A 42 -0.13 -43.83 -16.47
CA PHE A 42 0.41 -43.70 -15.13
C PHE A 42 -0.37 -42.64 -14.38
N ARG A 43 -0.24 -42.64 -13.05
CA ARG A 43 -0.77 -41.59 -12.17
C ARG A 43 0.28 -41.27 -11.13
N PHE A 44 0.35 -40.01 -10.72
CA PHE A 44 1.26 -39.65 -9.64
C PHE A 44 0.71 -40.12 -8.29
N CYS A 45 1.59 -40.68 -7.47
CA CYS A 45 1.29 -41.01 -6.07
C CYS A 45 1.70 -39.90 -5.09
N ARG A 46 2.37 -38.88 -5.61
CA ARG A 46 2.98 -37.77 -4.88
C ARG A 46 2.72 -36.47 -5.64
N VAL A 47 2.85 -35.32 -5.00
CA VAL A 47 2.57 -34.03 -5.66
C VAL A 47 3.53 -33.83 -6.84
N PRO A 48 3.06 -33.83 -8.11
CA PRO A 48 3.92 -33.55 -9.25
C PRO A 48 4.18 -32.05 -9.40
N PHE A 49 5.22 -31.74 -10.17
CA PHE A 49 5.47 -30.38 -10.63
C PHE A 49 4.36 -29.90 -11.58
N GLY A 50 4.06 -28.61 -11.53
CA GLY A 50 3.08 -27.98 -12.42
C GLY A 50 1.63 -27.95 -11.89
N ILE A 51 1.34 -28.59 -10.75
CA ILE A 51 0.06 -28.37 -10.07
C ILE A 51 0.06 -26.98 -9.43
N ASN A 52 -0.94 -26.17 -9.76
CA ASN A 52 -1.15 -24.82 -9.23
C ASN A 52 -1.16 -24.77 -7.68
N ALA A 53 -1.79 -25.75 -7.02
CA ALA A 53 -1.86 -25.87 -5.58
C ALA A 53 -0.61 -26.50 -4.93
N GLY A 54 0.36 -26.98 -5.73
CA GLY A 54 1.55 -27.68 -5.23
C GLY A 54 2.32 -26.89 -4.16
N PRO A 55 2.71 -25.63 -4.42
CA PRO A 55 3.41 -24.79 -3.43
C PRO A 55 2.63 -24.59 -2.13
N ALA A 56 1.30 -24.42 -2.21
CA ALA A 56 0.46 -24.28 -1.03
C ALA A 56 0.41 -25.57 -0.20
N ILE A 57 0.26 -26.73 -0.86
CA ILE A 57 0.28 -28.05 -0.21
C ILE A 57 1.63 -28.27 0.49
N LEU A 58 2.74 -27.91 -0.17
CA LEU A 58 4.09 -28.03 0.39
C LEU A 58 4.24 -27.17 1.64
N ASN A 59 3.95 -25.87 1.55
CA ASN A 59 4.09 -24.95 2.67
C ASN A 59 3.23 -25.38 3.87
N GLN A 60 1.97 -25.76 3.66
CA GLN A 60 1.08 -26.21 4.73
C GLN A 60 1.57 -27.49 5.40
N SER A 61 2.10 -28.43 4.61
CA SER A 61 2.65 -29.69 5.15
C SER A 61 3.92 -29.44 5.99
N LEU A 62 4.79 -28.53 5.53
CA LEU A 62 6.00 -28.14 6.27
C LEU A 62 5.66 -27.42 7.56
N LEU A 63 4.83 -26.38 7.50
CA LEU A 63 4.44 -25.58 8.66
C LEU A 63 3.86 -26.44 9.77
N LYS A 64 2.92 -27.34 9.43
CA LYS A 64 2.30 -28.24 10.39
C LYS A 64 3.33 -29.05 11.19
N HIS A 65 4.31 -29.64 10.53
CA HIS A 65 5.31 -30.47 11.23
C HIS A 65 6.39 -29.66 11.94
N ILE A 66 6.73 -28.49 11.41
CA ILE A 66 7.70 -27.60 12.03
C ILE A 66 7.13 -27.00 13.33
N GLU A 67 5.86 -26.61 13.33
CA GLU A 67 5.15 -26.13 14.52
C GLU A 67 5.03 -27.22 15.60
N GLU A 68 4.85 -28.49 15.20
CA GLU A 68 4.83 -29.64 16.13
C GLU A 68 6.19 -29.86 16.85
N THR A 69 7.30 -29.41 16.26
CA THR A 69 8.66 -29.67 16.78
C THR A 69 8.97 -28.91 18.08
N SER A 70 8.17 -27.89 18.44
CA SER A 70 8.28 -27.11 19.69
C SER A 70 9.67 -26.52 20.01
N SER A 71 10.60 -26.52 19.05
CA SER A 71 11.95 -25.95 19.24
C SER A 71 12.00 -24.50 18.81
N GLN A 72 12.97 -23.75 19.38
CA GLN A 72 13.20 -22.35 19.02
C GLN A 72 13.49 -22.21 17.52
N LEU A 73 14.29 -23.12 16.96
CA LEU A 73 14.58 -23.12 15.52
C LEU A 73 13.34 -23.46 14.69
N GLY A 74 12.45 -24.33 15.18
CA GLY A 74 11.17 -24.61 14.51
C GLY A 74 10.34 -23.33 14.32
N GLN A 75 10.25 -22.49 15.35
CA GLN A 75 9.55 -21.21 15.28
C GLN A 75 10.23 -20.24 14.30
N GLU A 76 11.57 -20.17 14.30
CA GLU A 76 12.32 -19.37 13.33
C GLU A 76 12.07 -19.84 11.88
N LEU A 77 12.14 -21.15 11.65
CA LEU A 77 11.91 -21.79 10.36
C LEU A 77 10.50 -21.51 9.81
N SER A 78 9.48 -21.44 10.67
CA SER A 78 8.12 -21.11 10.24
C SER A 78 8.03 -19.75 9.53
N ASN A 79 8.93 -18.81 9.85
CA ASN A 79 8.99 -17.48 9.26
C ASN A 79 10.05 -17.34 8.15
N SER A 80 10.95 -18.31 8.01
CA SER A 80 12.11 -18.23 7.11
C SER A 80 12.07 -19.21 5.94
N LEU A 81 10.90 -19.82 5.70
CA LEU A 81 10.65 -20.74 4.59
C LEU A 81 9.96 -20.07 3.41
N TYR A 82 10.44 -20.39 2.21
CA TYR A 82 9.75 -20.07 0.97
C TYR A 82 9.79 -21.26 0.01
N VAL A 83 8.67 -21.99 -0.06
CA VAL A 83 8.51 -23.19 -0.91
C VAL A 83 9.56 -24.25 -0.54
N ASP A 84 10.61 -24.38 -1.34
CA ASP A 84 11.73 -25.33 -1.17
C ASP A 84 12.99 -24.68 -0.59
N ASN A 85 13.03 -23.34 -0.47
CA ASN A 85 14.17 -22.60 0.05
C ASN A 85 14.02 -22.34 1.55
N VAL A 86 15.09 -22.58 2.30
CA VAL A 86 15.19 -22.33 3.75
C VAL A 86 16.24 -21.26 4.00
N LEU A 87 15.88 -20.25 4.79
CA LEU A 87 16.81 -19.22 5.26
C LEU A 87 17.10 -19.43 6.75
N LEU A 88 18.38 -19.36 7.12
CA LEU A 88 18.85 -19.51 8.49
C LEU A 88 19.75 -18.33 8.84
N GLU A 89 19.38 -17.57 9.86
CA GLU A 89 20.13 -16.42 10.34
C GLU A 89 21.01 -16.82 11.54
N GLY A 90 22.05 -16.06 11.84
CA GLY A 90 22.89 -16.33 13.01
C GLY A 90 24.02 -15.33 13.12
N ASN A 91 24.40 -15.00 14.35
CA ASN A 91 25.34 -13.91 14.65
C ASN A 91 26.79 -14.40 14.77
N ASN A 92 27.00 -15.70 14.94
CA ASN A 92 28.33 -16.29 15.05
C ASN A 92 28.38 -17.71 14.44
N LEU A 93 29.59 -18.20 14.27
CA LEU A 93 29.86 -19.50 13.66
C LEU A 93 29.22 -20.66 14.45
N GLY A 94 29.29 -20.64 15.77
CA GLY A 94 28.74 -21.70 16.62
C GLY A 94 27.22 -21.83 16.49
N GLU A 95 26.53 -20.69 16.51
CA GLU A 95 25.09 -20.60 16.33
C GLU A 95 24.65 -21.16 14.96
N LEU A 96 25.27 -20.71 13.87
CA LEU A 96 24.92 -21.17 12.53
C LEU A 96 25.16 -22.68 12.36
N LEU A 97 26.24 -23.23 12.92
CA LEU A 97 26.49 -24.68 12.86
C LEU A 97 25.52 -25.48 13.73
N ALA A 98 25.09 -24.94 14.86
CA ALA A 98 24.03 -25.55 15.66
C ALA A 98 22.72 -25.59 14.85
N LYS A 99 22.33 -24.46 14.23
CA LYS A 99 21.14 -24.38 13.37
C LYS A 99 21.22 -25.28 12.15
N TYR A 100 22.39 -25.45 11.54
CA TYR A 100 22.62 -26.44 10.48
C TYR A 100 22.28 -27.86 10.96
N ARG A 101 22.85 -28.30 12.08
CA ARG A 101 22.63 -29.67 12.61
C ARG A 101 21.18 -29.88 13.04
N GLU A 102 20.60 -28.90 13.71
CA GLU A 102 19.22 -28.98 14.17
C GLU A 102 18.24 -28.97 12.98
N SER A 103 18.39 -28.05 12.01
CA SER A 103 17.55 -28.04 10.80
C SER A 103 17.62 -29.35 10.02
N LYS A 104 18.82 -29.95 9.86
CA LYS A 104 18.96 -31.29 9.26
C LYS A 104 18.15 -32.33 10.02
N LYS A 105 18.19 -32.33 11.36
CA LYS A 105 17.44 -33.27 12.20
C LYS A 105 15.93 -33.07 12.07
N ILE A 106 15.46 -31.82 12.09
CA ILE A 106 14.03 -31.47 11.94
C ILE A 106 13.51 -31.95 10.58
N PHE A 107 14.20 -31.62 9.49
CA PHE A 107 13.72 -32.03 8.16
C PHE A 107 13.83 -33.54 7.96
N SER A 108 14.85 -34.19 8.53
CA SER A 108 15.00 -35.64 8.45
C SER A 108 13.86 -36.38 9.17
N SER A 109 13.35 -35.85 10.30
CA SER A 109 12.25 -36.48 11.05
C SER A 109 10.94 -36.51 10.26
N ILE A 110 10.75 -35.54 9.35
CA ILE A 110 9.58 -35.47 8.47
C ILE A 110 9.81 -36.14 7.10
N GLY A 111 10.92 -36.87 6.95
CA GLY A 111 11.27 -37.58 5.72
C GLY A 111 11.73 -36.68 4.57
N MET A 112 12.25 -35.50 4.89
CA MET A 112 12.82 -34.55 3.93
C MET A 112 14.32 -34.35 4.17
N ASN A 113 15.04 -34.02 3.11
CA ASN A 113 16.48 -33.80 3.18
C ASN A 113 16.82 -32.36 2.78
N LEU A 114 17.38 -31.59 3.72
CA LEU A 114 17.99 -30.31 3.40
C LEU A 114 19.39 -30.50 2.83
N ARG A 115 19.73 -29.76 1.79
CA ARG A 115 21.01 -29.81 1.08
C ARG A 115 21.36 -28.44 0.52
N ASP A 116 22.45 -28.36 -0.23
CA ASP A 116 22.94 -27.15 -0.88
C ASP A 116 23.07 -25.99 0.12
N TYR A 117 23.55 -26.31 1.33
CA TYR A 117 23.79 -25.32 2.36
C TYR A 117 24.88 -24.34 1.91
N LEU A 118 24.59 -23.05 2.01
CA LEU A 118 25.51 -21.99 1.66
C LEU A 118 25.44 -20.84 2.66
N SER A 119 26.58 -20.48 3.24
CA SER A 119 26.75 -19.35 4.14
C SER A 119 27.65 -18.29 3.49
N ASN A 120 27.48 -17.02 3.88
CA ASN A 120 28.42 -15.94 3.56
C ASN A 120 29.69 -15.97 4.44
N ASN A 121 29.81 -16.96 5.34
CA ASN A 121 31.01 -17.18 6.13
C ASN A 121 31.73 -18.46 5.66
N VAL A 122 33.00 -18.32 5.26
CA VAL A 122 33.81 -19.42 4.70
C VAL A 122 34.03 -20.53 5.73
N GLU A 123 34.35 -20.19 6.98
CA GLU A 123 34.59 -21.18 8.04
C GLU A 123 33.34 -22.01 8.36
N VAL A 124 32.15 -21.41 8.26
CA VAL A 124 30.87 -22.15 8.37
C VAL A 124 30.75 -23.14 7.22
N ASN A 125 31.04 -22.73 5.99
CA ASN A 125 30.96 -23.61 4.81
C ASN A 125 31.96 -24.78 4.90
N GLU A 126 33.16 -24.57 5.41
CA GLU A 126 34.17 -25.63 5.59
C GLU A 126 33.74 -26.69 6.60
N LYS A 127 32.94 -26.30 7.61
CA LYS A 127 32.44 -27.20 8.67
C LYS A 127 31.14 -27.91 8.33
N ILE A 128 30.50 -27.58 7.20
CA ILE A 128 29.33 -28.30 6.68
C ILE A 128 29.81 -29.55 5.95
N ASN A 129 29.11 -30.67 6.12
CA ASN A 129 29.44 -31.92 5.44
C ASN A 129 29.42 -31.72 3.93
N GLU A 130 30.39 -32.31 3.22
CA GLU A 130 30.55 -32.09 1.77
C GLU A 130 29.30 -32.47 0.96
N HIS A 131 28.57 -33.51 1.39
CA HIS A 131 27.32 -33.95 0.75
C HIS A 131 26.14 -32.99 0.94
N ASP A 132 26.20 -32.13 1.96
CA ASP A 132 25.15 -31.16 2.28
C ASP A 132 25.52 -29.75 1.80
N ARG A 133 26.79 -29.49 1.49
CA ARG A 133 27.33 -28.18 1.11
C ARG A 133 27.04 -27.84 -0.35
N ALA A 134 26.70 -26.57 -0.62
CA ALA A 134 26.58 -26.07 -1.98
C ALA A 134 27.91 -26.17 -2.75
N LEU A 135 27.85 -26.59 -4.01
CA LEU A 135 29.02 -26.73 -4.89
C LEU A 135 29.59 -25.38 -5.37
N SER A 136 28.79 -24.31 -5.28
CA SER A 136 29.15 -22.97 -5.74
C SER A 136 28.88 -21.94 -4.64
N THR A 137 29.69 -20.90 -4.60
CA THR A 137 29.45 -19.71 -3.77
C THR A 137 28.39 -18.78 -4.37
N PHE A 138 27.90 -19.09 -5.57
CA PHE A 138 26.81 -18.40 -6.23
C PHE A 138 25.56 -19.28 -6.29
N THR A 139 24.44 -18.76 -5.82
CA THR A 139 23.13 -19.42 -5.92
C THR A 139 22.03 -18.43 -6.29
N LYS A 140 20.89 -18.92 -6.74
CA LYS A 140 19.70 -18.10 -6.98
C LYS A 140 18.72 -18.28 -5.84
N ILE A 141 18.43 -17.20 -5.12
CA ILE A 141 17.42 -17.16 -4.07
C ILE A 141 16.23 -16.39 -4.62
N LEU A 142 15.06 -17.03 -4.70
CA LEU A 142 13.84 -16.43 -5.25
C LEU A 142 14.01 -15.83 -6.65
N GLY A 143 14.92 -16.39 -7.46
CA GLY A 143 15.25 -15.88 -8.80
C GLY A 143 16.30 -14.77 -8.86
N ILE A 144 16.73 -14.22 -7.72
CA ILE A 144 17.81 -13.22 -7.62
C ILE A 144 19.14 -13.94 -7.36
N GLY A 145 20.20 -13.57 -8.07
CA GLY A 145 21.52 -14.18 -7.86
C GLY A 145 22.18 -13.63 -6.59
N TRP A 146 22.58 -14.49 -5.67
CA TRP A 146 23.34 -14.15 -4.46
C TRP A 146 24.74 -14.77 -4.55
N ASN A 147 25.75 -13.93 -4.35
CA ASN A 147 27.14 -14.35 -4.17
C ASN A 147 27.46 -14.30 -2.67
N ALA A 148 27.72 -15.47 -2.10
CA ALA A 148 27.98 -15.62 -0.68
C ALA A 148 29.36 -15.09 -0.26
N THR A 149 30.36 -15.12 -1.16
CA THR A 149 31.72 -14.62 -0.87
C THR A 149 31.73 -13.11 -0.64
N ASP A 150 31.08 -12.36 -1.54
CA ASP A 150 31.01 -10.89 -1.43
C ASP A 150 29.81 -10.41 -0.60
N ASP A 151 28.92 -11.33 -0.21
CA ASP A 151 27.57 -11.07 0.33
C ASP A 151 26.76 -10.05 -0.49
N THR A 152 26.73 -10.24 -1.81
CA THR A 152 26.05 -9.36 -2.75
C THR A 152 24.89 -10.04 -3.47
N ILE A 153 23.80 -9.29 -3.67
CA ILE A 153 22.76 -9.64 -4.64
C ILE A 153 23.11 -9.05 -6.01
N SER A 154 22.71 -9.75 -7.06
CA SER A 154 23.03 -9.39 -8.43
C SER A 154 21.81 -9.45 -9.33
N PHE A 155 21.61 -8.36 -10.07
CA PHE A 155 20.59 -8.20 -11.09
C PHE A 155 21.26 -8.28 -12.45
N LYS A 156 20.73 -9.13 -13.33
CA LYS A 156 21.22 -9.29 -14.70
C LYS A 156 20.05 -9.39 -15.66
N CYS A 157 19.87 -8.35 -16.48
CA CYS A 157 18.85 -8.29 -17.50
C CYS A 157 19.33 -9.00 -18.77
N ASN A 158 18.96 -10.28 -18.94
CA ASN A 158 19.34 -11.06 -20.12
C ASN A 158 18.18 -11.08 -21.12
N ASP A 159 18.48 -10.90 -22.39
CA ASP A 159 17.50 -11.12 -23.44
C ASP A 159 17.32 -12.62 -23.69
N LYS A 160 16.07 -13.07 -23.63
CA LYS A 160 15.67 -14.46 -23.87
C LYS A 160 14.58 -14.58 -24.93
N GLY A 161 14.05 -13.44 -25.40
CA GLY A 161 12.91 -13.41 -26.31
C GLY A 161 13.33 -13.22 -27.76
N SER A 162 12.89 -14.14 -28.61
CA SER A 162 12.84 -13.97 -30.07
C SER A 162 11.41 -14.20 -30.55
N GLY A 163 10.97 -13.45 -31.57
CA GLY A 163 9.63 -13.59 -32.15
C GLY A 163 8.85 -12.28 -32.23
N GLU A 164 7.58 -12.40 -32.64
CA GLU A 164 6.67 -11.28 -32.81
C GLU A 164 6.36 -10.55 -31.50
N ILE A 165 6.31 -9.23 -31.58
CA ILE A 165 6.04 -8.37 -30.43
C ILE A 165 4.52 -8.23 -30.33
N SER A 166 3.94 -8.76 -29.26
CA SER A 166 2.55 -8.63 -28.85
C SER A 166 2.50 -8.16 -27.40
N LYS A 167 1.31 -7.83 -26.91
CA LYS A 167 1.12 -7.43 -25.51
C LYS A 167 1.54 -8.56 -24.54
N ARG A 168 1.27 -9.82 -24.90
CA ARG A 168 1.66 -11.01 -24.11
C ARG A 168 3.17 -11.21 -24.13
N THR A 169 3.80 -11.17 -25.31
CA THR A 169 5.25 -11.41 -25.41
C THR A 169 6.04 -10.27 -24.76
N GLY A 170 5.57 -9.03 -24.88
CA GLY A 170 6.13 -7.89 -24.14
C GLY A 170 6.07 -8.08 -22.62
N LEU A 171 4.92 -8.46 -22.06
CA LEU A 171 4.80 -8.73 -20.62
C LEU A 171 5.68 -9.92 -20.18
N SER A 172 5.74 -10.99 -20.96
CA SER A 172 6.60 -12.14 -20.67
C SER A 172 8.07 -11.73 -20.63
N GLN A 173 8.51 -10.98 -21.64
CA GLN A 173 9.89 -10.49 -21.74
C GLN A 173 10.25 -9.59 -20.55
N ILE A 174 9.38 -8.68 -20.09
CA ILE A 174 9.62 -7.87 -18.87
C ILE A 174 9.94 -8.76 -17.67
N ASN A 175 9.13 -9.80 -17.44
CA ASN A 175 9.32 -10.70 -16.30
C ASN A 175 10.55 -11.60 -16.48
N GLU A 176 10.89 -11.95 -17.71
CA GLU A 176 12.04 -12.80 -18.04
C GLU A 176 13.38 -12.07 -17.98
N TYR A 177 13.41 -10.75 -18.24
CA TYR A 177 14.62 -9.93 -18.16
C TYR A 177 15.23 -10.02 -16.78
N CYS A 178 14.46 -9.66 -15.76
CA CYS A 178 14.90 -9.73 -14.37
C CYS A 178 13.70 -9.76 -13.43
N TYR A 179 13.64 -10.78 -12.59
CA TYR A 179 12.68 -10.83 -11.49
C TYR A 179 13.13 -9.84 -10.40
N ASP A 180 12.30 -8.84 -10.13
CA ASP A 180 12.62 -7.72 -9.23
C ASP A 180 11.49 -7.49 -8.21
N PRO A 181 11.39 -8.33 -7.16
CA PRO A 181 10.35 -8.24 -6.15
C PRO A 181 10.51 -7.02 -5.22
N LEU A 182 11.71 -6.45 -5.15
CA LEU A 182 12.05 -5.27 -4.34
C LEU A 182 11.94 -3.95 -5.15
N GLY A 183 11.58 -4.04 -6.44
CA GLY A 183 11.46 -2.91 -7.34
C GLY A 183 12.75 -2.08 -7.52
N LEU A 184 13.92 -2.67 -7.28
CA LEU A 184 15.22 -2.00 -7.37
C LEU A 184 15.61 -1.64 -8.82
N LEU A 185 14.96 -2.23 -9.82
CA LEU A 185 15.13 -1.90 -11.24
C LEU A 185 14.02 -0.98 -11.76
N THR A 186 13.24 -0.34 -10.86
CA THR A 186 12.12 0.54 -11.21
C THR A 186 12.45 1.56 -12.31
N PRO A 187 13.55 2.35 -12.25
CA PRO A 187 13.87 3.34 -13.30
C PRO A 187 13.96 2.74 -14.71
N LEU A 188 14.40 1.48 -14.77
CA LEU A 188 14.66 0.74 -16.01
C LEU A 188 13.38 0.05 -16.53
N MET A 189 12.53 -0.42 -15.61
CA MET A 189 11.30 -1.17 -15.92
C MET A 189 10.06 -0.28 -16.11
N THR A 190 10.06 0.95 -15.59
CA THR A 190 8.93 1.89 -15.67
C THR A 190 8.46 2.14 -17.11
N PRO A 191 9.34 2.42 -18.10
CA PRO A 191 8.92 2.62 -19.49
C PRO A 191 8.15 1.44 -20.09
N ALA A 192 8.54 0.20 -19.73
CA ALA A 192 7.87 -1.01 -20.18
C ALA A 192 6.44 -1.14 -19.62
N LYS A 193 6.25 -0.83 -18.33
CA LYS A 193 4.92 -0.80 -17.68
C LYS A 193 4.02 0.26 -18.31
N VAL A 194 4.61 1.41 -18.63
CA VAL A 194 3.99 2.54 -19.33
C VAL A 194 3.50 2.12 -20.72
N LEU A 195 4.35 1.49 -21.54
CA LEU A 195 3.96 0.99 -22.86
C LEU A 195 2.81 -0.03 -22.75
N LEU A 196 2.91 -1.00 -21.83
CA LEU A 196 1.84 -1.98 -21.61
C LEU A 196 0.51 -1.30 -21.28
N GLN A 197 0.51 -0.24 -20.47
CA GLN A 197 -0.70 0.52 -20.20
C GLN A 197 -1.28 1.16 -21.47
N ASP A 198 -0.43 1.71 -22.34
CA ASP A 198 -0.89 2.35 -23.58
C ASP A 198 -1.50 1.34 -24.55
N LEU A 199 -0.90 0.15 -24.67
CA LEU A 199 -1.48 -0.96 -25.43
C LEU A 199 -2.86 -1.38 -24.89
N HIS A 200 -3.05 -1.36 -23.56
CA HIS A 200 -4.37 -1.59 -22.96
C HIS A 200 -5.38 -0.49 -23.29
N LYS A 201 -4.96 0.79 -23.26
CA LYS A 201 -5.84 1.92 -23.65
C LYS A 201 -6.26 1.83 -25.11
N GLN A 202 -5.35 1.38 -25.97
CA GLN A 202 -5.59 1.14 -27.40
C GLN A 202 -6.39 -0.15 -27.66
N LYS A 203 -6.78 -0.89 -26.62
CA LYS A 203 -7.57 -2.13 -26.70
C LYS A 203 -6.93 -3.26 -27.52
N TYR A 204 -5.60 -3.35 -27.53
CA TYR A 204 -4.91 -4.50 -28.13
C TYR A 204 -5.30 -5.80 -27.41
N SER A 205 -5.56 -6.86 -28.18
CA SER A 205 -5.65 -8.21 -27.63
C SER A 205 -4.27 -8.70 -27.15
N TRP A 206 -4.25 -9.79 -26.40
CA TRP A 206 -3.01 -10.35 -25.84
C TRP A 206 -1.99 -10.76 -26.91
N ASP A 207 -2.49 -11.39 -27.96
CA ASP A 207 -1.67 -12.06 -28.97
C ASP A 207 -1.60 -11.29 -30.31
N THR A 208 -2.22 -10.11 -30.38
CA THR A 208 -2.14 -9.23 -31.55
C THR A 208 -0.73 -8.65 -31.69
N VAL A 209 -0.14 -8.81 -32.87
CA VAL A 209 1.15 -8.20 -33.23
C VAL A 209 1.03 -6.68 -33.21
N LEU A 210 2.00 -6.01 -32.58
CA LEU A 210 2.02 -4.55 -32.51
C LEU A 210 2.27 -3.92 -33.88
N LEU A 211 1.69 -2.75 -34.13
CA LEU A 211 2.07 -1.90 -35.27
C LEU A 211 3.52 -1.41 -35.11
N GLU A 212 4.13 -0.98 -36.21
CA GLU A 212 5.54 -0.57 -36.29
C GLU A 212 5.94 0.43 -35.19
N THR A 213 5.13 1.45 -34.93
CA THR A 213 5.37 2.42 -33.85
C THR A 213 5.46 1.79 -32.45
N GLY A 214 4.61 0.80 -32.17
CA GLY A 214 4.61 0.04 -30.92
C GLY A 214 5.80 -0.92 -30.85
N GLN A 215 6.17 -1.52 -31.99
CA GLN A 215 7.36 -2.35 -32.08
C GLN A 215 8.63 -1.55 -31.84
N ASP A 216 8.77 -0.36 -32.43
CA ASP A 216 9.93 0.51 -32.24
C ASP A 216 10.06 1.02 -30.82
N SER A 217 8.94 1.43 -30.21
CA SER A 217 8.89 1.75 -28.78
C SER A 217 9.37 0.57 -27.93
N TRP A 218 8.90 -0.65 -28.22
CA TRP A 218 9.33 -1.84 -27.51
C TRP A 218 10.81 -2.15 -27.73
N ARG A 219 11.31 -2.08 -28.97
CA ARG A 219 12.73 -2.29 -29.31
C ARG A 219 13.63 -1.32 -28.55
N THR A 220 13.22 -0.06 -28.43
CA THR A 220 13.96 0.97 -27.69
C THR A 220 14.03 0.63 -26.20
N ILE A 221 12.89 0.30 -25.59
CA ILE A 221 12.81 -0.12 -24.18
C ILE A 221 13.65 -1.38 -23.95
N LYS A 222 13.53 -2.37 -24.82
CA LYS A 222 14.29 -3.62 -24.79
C LYS A 222 15.79 -3.37 -24.88
N ALA A 223 16.24 -2.52 -25.80
CA ALA A 223 17.65 -2.16 -25.94
C ALA A 223 18.20 -1.49 -24.67
N ASN A 224 17.38 -0.65 -24.03
CA ASN A 224 17.75 0.02 -22.78
C ASN A 224 17.78 -0.93 -21.57
N ILE A 225 16.98 -1.99 -21.53
CA ILE A 225 17.01 -2.97 -20.41
C ILE A 225 18.12 -4.01 -20.62
N THR A 226 18.30 -4.45 -21.86
CA THR A 226 19.16 -5.60 -22.20
C THR A 226 20.63 -5.34 -21.87
N GLY A 227 21.24 -6.30 -21.18
CA GLY A 227 22.65 -6.28 -20.81
C GLY A 227 22.95 -5.53 -19.50
N PHE A 228 21.95 -4.88 -18.90
CA PHE A 228 22.14 -4.21 -17.60
C PHE A 228 22.53 -5.21 -16.51
N LYS A 229 23.52 -4.80 -15.70
CA LYS A 229 24.05 -5.56 -14.57
C LYS A 229 24.24 -4.62 -13.39
N LYS A 230 23.77 -5.02 -12.22
CA LYS A 230 24.06 -4.31 -10.96
C LYS A 230 24.31 -5.32 -9.86
N LYS A 231 25.37 -5.10 -9.09
CA LYS A 231 25.63 -5.77 -7.81
C LYS A 231 25.31 -4.80 -6.69
N LEU A 232 24.63 -5.29 -5.65
CA LEU A 232 24.32 -4.53 -4.44
C LEU A 232 24.65 -5.37 -3.21
N PRO A 233 25.09 -4.76 -2.10
CA PRO A 233 25.19 -5.46 -0.82
C PRO A 233 23.85 -6.08 -0.45
N ARG A 234 23.83 -7.35 -0.03
CA ARG A 234 22.60 -7.99 0.46
C ARG A 234 22.23 -7.44 1.84
N LYS A 235 23.21 -7.20 2.70
CA LYS A 235 23.02 -6.74 4.08
C LYS A 235 22.65 -5.26 4.10
N ILE A 236 21.48 -4.94 4.67
CA ILE A 236 20.97 -3.56 4.78
C ILE A 236 21.53 -2.84 6.02
N ALA A 237 21.48 -3.49 7.18
CA ALA A 237 22.00 -2.98 8.44
C ALA A 237 22.94 -3.99 9.10
N VAL A 238 24.02 -3.50 9.73
CA VAL A 238 25.03 -4.36 10.39
C VAL A 238 24.51 -4.92 11.70
N ASP A 239 24.00 -4.03 12.55
CA ASP A 239 23.29 -4.30 13.80
C ASP A 239 21.81 -4.06 13.55
N THR A 240 20.94 -5.01 13.92
CA THR A 240 19.49 -4.93 13.75
C THR A 240 18.76 -4.44 15.00
N THR A 241 19.49 -4.35 16.13
CA THR A 241 18.96 -4.01 17.46
C THR A 241 19.01 -2.51 17.76
N THR A 242 19.88 -1.78 17.04
CA THR A 242 19.96 -0.31 17.11
C THR A 242 18.75 0.35 16.48
N ASP A 243 18.44 1.58 16.89
CA ASP A 243 17.38 2.35 16.26
C ASP A 243 17.77 2.79 14.85
N HIS A 244 16.98 2.36 13.87
CA HIS A 244 17.11 2.74 12.47
C HIS A 244 16.08 3.81 12.09
N THR A 245 16.45 4.66 11.12
CA THR A 245 15.51 5.57 10.49
C THR A 245 15.16 5.07 9.09
N LEU A 246 13.87 5.02 8.80
CA LEU A 246 13.36 4.69 7.48
C LEU A 246 13.09 6.00 6.71
N LEU A 247 13.73 6.16 5.56
CA LEU A 247 13.65 7.36 4.72
C LEU A 247 12.84 7.03 3.47
N ILE A 248 11.65 7.61 3.34
CA ILE A 248 10.73 7.40 2.21
C ILE A 248 10.76 8.63 1.31
N PHE A 249 11.35 8.50 0.12
CA PHE A 249 11.29 9.52 -0.91
C PHE A 249 10.14 9.23 -1.87
N LEU A 250 9.34 10.25 -2.17
CA LEU A 250 8.13 10.14 -2.96
C LEU A 250 8.26 11.00 -4.21
N ASP A 251 7.76 10.48 -5.33
CA ASP A 251 7.67 11.27 -6.55
C ASP A 251 6.49 10.82 -7.42
N CYS A 252 5.99 11.72 -8.26
CA CYS A 252 5.03 11.37 -9.29
C CYS A 252 5.16 12.23 -10.55
N SER A 253 4.80 11.62 -11.67
CA SER A 253 4.54 12.27 -12.94
C SER A 253 3.09 12.00 -13.35
N LYS A 254 2.63 12.61 -14.45
CA LYS A 254 1.27 12.35 -15.01
C LYS A 254 0.97 10.87 -15.27
N ARG A 255 2.02 10.05 -15.45
CA ARG A 255 1.92 8.67 -15.88
C ARG A 255 2.29 7.64 -14.83
N VAL A 256 3.11 8.01 -13.86
CA VAL A 256 3.73 7.08 -12.91
C VAL A 256 3.85 7.78 -11.58
N TYR A 257 3.61 7.04 -10.51
CA TYR A 257 3.93 7.48 -9.16
C TYR A 257 4.78 6.41 -8.48
N ALA A 258 5.75 6.86 -7.70
CA ALA A 258 6.76 5.98 -7.14
C ALA A 258 7.16 6.39 -5.72
N CYS A 259 7.74 5.43 -5.01
CA CYS A 259 8.44 5.67 -3.76
C CYS A 259 9.77 4.92 -3.76
N ARG A 260 10.71 5.44 -2.97
CA ARG A 260 12.01 4.84 -2.70
C ARG A 260 12.24 4.85 -1.21
N ILE A 261 12.67 3.72 -0.67
CA ILE A 261 12.81 3.53 0.76
C ILE A 261 14.26 3.18 1.07
N TYR A 262 14.88 3.97 1.92
CA TYR A 262 16.21 3.73 2.47
C TYR A 262 16.12 3.44 3.96
N VAL A 263 17.11 2.72 4.47
CA VAL A 263 17.27 2.46 5.90
C VAL A 263 18.63 2.98 6.33
N THR A 264 18.64 3.79 7.39
CA THR A 264 19.89 4.27 8.00
C THR A 264 20.49 3.21 8.92
N SER A 265 21.81 3.17 9.01
CA SER A 265 22.60 2.32 9.91
C SER A 265 23.71 3.15 10.52
N ALA A 266 24.01 2.92 11.80
CA ALA A 266 25.22 3.44 12.40
C ALA A 266 26.44 2.77 11.74
N SER A 267 27.33 3.56 11.16
CA SER A 267 28.64 3.10 10.71
C SER A 267 29.59 3.01 11.90
N ILE A 268 30.64 2.20 11.75
CA ILE A 268 31.67 1.96 12.76
C ILE A 268 32.38 3.26 13.15
N ASP A 269 32.45 4.23 12.22
CA ASP A 269 33.09 5.52 12.41
C ASP A 269 32.15 6.60 12.99
N GLY A 270 30.96 6.21 13.46
CA GLY A 270 29.94 7.15 13.98
C GLY A 270 29.19 7.93 12.88
N ARG A 271 29.49 7.69 11.61
CA ARG A 271 28.73 8.24 10.47
C ARG A 271 27.43 7.47 10.29
N THR A 272 26.37 8.14 9.88
CA THR A 272 25.15 7.46 9.45
C THR A 272 25.32 7.03 8.00
N GLU A 273 25.25 5.74 7.71
CA GLU A 273 25.16 5.24 6.33
C GLU A 273 23.70 4.90 6.04
N SER A 274 23.20 5.17 4.82
CA SER A 274 21.91 4.62 4.43
C SER A 274 21.99 3.76 3.17
N ARG A 275 21.16 2.72 3.14
CA ARG A 275 21.12 1.74 2.04
C ARG A 275 19.72 1.68 1.45
N LEU A 276 19.65 1.59 0.12
CA LEU A 276 18.40 1.38 -0.60
C LEU A 276 17.81 0.03 -0.18
N PHE A 277 16.63 0.07 0.41
CA PHE A 277 15.93 -1.11 0.91
C PHE A 277 14.95 -1.66 -0.12
N THR A 278 14.08 -0.79 -0.65
CA THR A 278 13.10 -1.15 -1.67
C THR A 278 12.68 0.08 -2.45
N ALA A 279 12.19 -0.12 -3.67
CA ALA A 279 11.54 0.92 -4.45
C ALA A 279 10.26 0.36 -5.08
N LYS A 280 9.29 1.23 -5.33
CA LYS A 280 8.02 0.81 -5.90
C LYS A 280 7.51 1.86 -6.85
N SER A 281 7.07 1.41 -8.02
CA SER A 281 6.42 2.23 -9.04
C SER A 281 5.07 1.63 -9.42
N LYS A 282 4.10 2.51 -9.66
CA LYS A 282 2.82 2.16 -10.25
C LYS A 282 2.48 3.14 -11.37
N VAL A 283 1.92 2.60 -12.45
CA VAL A 283 1.35 3.43 -13.53
C VAL A 283 0.04 4.05 -13.07
N ALA A 284 -0.21 5.30 -13.47
CA ALA A 284 -1.39 6.07 -13.09
C ALA A 284 -2.69 5.36 -13.51
N PRO A 285 -3.73 5.30 -12.67
CA PRO A 285 -5.00 4.65 -13.03
C PRO A 285 -5.65 5.26 -14.28
N ILE A 286 -6.16 4.42 -15.18
CA ILE A 286 -6.71 4.84 -16.48
C ILE A 286 -8.20 5.19 -16.46
N ASN A 287 -8.88 4.84 -15.37
CA ASN A 287 -10.34 4.85 -15.28
C ASN A 287 -10.92 6.27 -15.33
N LYS A 288 -10.11 7.26 -14.95
CA LYS A 288 -10.40 8.70 -14.93
C LYS A 288 -9.10 9.45 -15.18
N GLU A 289 -9.18 10.65 -15.72
CA GLU A 289 -8.04 11.55 -15.78
C GLU A 289 -7.53 11.81 -14.35
N GLN A 290 -6.22 11.60 -14.16
CA GLN A 290 -5.59 11.77 -12.86
C GLN A 290 -5.01 13.18 -12.78
N THR A 291 -5.36 13.91 -11.74
CA THR A 291 -4.69 15.16 -11.41
C THR A 291 -3.37 14.85 -10.72
N ILE A 292 -2.35 15.69 -10.92
CA ILE A 292 -1.06 15.57 -10.24
C ILE A 292 -1.24 15.48 -8.71
N PRO A 293 -2.05 16.34 -8.04
CA PRO A 293 -2.30 16.21 -6.61
C PRO A 293 -2.77 14.82 -6.18
N ARG A 294 -3.65 14.18 -6.96
CA ARG A 294 -4.11 12.83 -6.64
C ARG A 294 -2.99 11.79 -6.74
N LEU A 295 -2.10 11.92 -7.72
CA LEU A 295 -0.95 11.04 -7.89
C LEU A 295 0.09 11.22 -6.78
N GLU A 296 0.25 12.44 -6.26
CA GLU A 296 1.07 12.74 -5.09
C GLU A 296 0.52 12.05 -3.83
N PHE A 297 -0.79 12.09 -3.58
CA PHE A 297 -1.35 11.30 -2.46
C PHE A 297 -1.19 9.78 -2.69
N LEU A 298 -1.24 9.32 -3.94
CA LEU A 298 -1.00 7.91 -4.24
C LEU A 298 0.45 7.49 -4.04
N SER A 299 1.44 8.36 -4.31
CA SER A 299 2.86 8.10 -3.99
C SER A 299 3.04 7.97 -2.48
N VAL A 300 2.48 8.90 -1.69
CA VAL A 300 2.47 8.81 -0.22
C VAL A 300 1.86 7.50 0.26
N PHE A 301 0.70 7.14 -0.28
CA PHE A 301 0.00 5.91 0.09
C PHE A 301 0.85 4.66 -0.18
N ILE A 302 1.50 4.54 -1.33
CA ILE A 302 2.33 3.34 -1.62
C ILE A 302 3.62 3.31 -0.81
N GLY A 303 4.18 4.47 -0.44
CA GLY A 303 5.35 4.54 0.43
C GLY A 303 5.06 4.05 1.84
N LEU A 304 3.96 4.51 2.44
CA LEU A 304 3.58 4.16 3.80
C LEU A 304 2.93 2.77 3.92
N ALA A 305 2.21 2.32 2.88
CA ALA A 305 1.59 0.99 2.85
C ALA A 305 2.55 -0.10 2.37
N GLU A 306 3.86 0.13 2.41
CA GLU A 306 4.82 -0.84 1.90
C GLU A 306 4.97 -2.03 2.87
N PRO A 307 4.51 -3.23 2.50
CA PRO A 307 4.42 -4.35 3.45
C PRO A 307 5.78 -4.82 3.97
N THR A 308 6.87 -4.53 3.26
CA THR A 308 8.22 -4.88 3.71
C THR A 308 8.64 -4.09 4.95
N ILE A 309 8.02 -2.94 5.23
CA ILE A 309 8.28 -2.15 6.44
C ILE A 309 7.89 -2.91 7.70
N GLU A 310 6.75 -3.61 7.69
CA GLU A 310 6.26 -4.37 8.85
C GLU A 310 6.97 -5.72 9.02
N LYS A 311 7.56 -6.25 7.94
CA LYS A 311 8.20 -7.57 7.92
C LYS A 311 9.71 -7.52 8.09
N VAL A 312 10.29 -6.33 8.12
CA VAL A 312 11.74 -6.19 8.27
C VAL A 312 12.11 -6.43 9.74
N ASN A 313 13.05 -7.34 9.98
CA ASN A 313 13.57 -7.61 11.32
C ASN A 313 14.60 -6.53 11.73
N LEU A 314 14.13 -5.28 11.82
CA LEU A 314 14.91 -4.12 12.23
C LEU A 314 14.12 -3.29 13.23
N LYS A 315 14.79 -2.78 14.26
CA LYS A 315 14.21 -1.81 15.16
C LYS A 315 14.10 -0.44 14.48
N ILE A 316 12.92 -0.08 13.98
CA ILE A 316 12.70 1.22 13.35
C ILE A 316 12.29 2.24 14.41
N GLY A 317 13.21 3.16 14.74
CA GLY A 317 12.99 4.22 15.72
C GLY A 317 12.33 5.47 15.14
N LYS A 318 12.40 5.69 13.82
CA LYS A 318 11.81 6.86 13.16
C LYS A 318 11.49 6.61 11.67
N ILE A 319 10.44 7.26 11.17
CA ILE A 319 10.13 7.32 9.72
C ILE A 319 10.14 8.77 9.26
N ASN A 320 10.95 9.09 8.24
CA ASN A 320 10.94 10.38 7.56
C ASN A 320 10.42 10.22 6.13
N VAL A 321 9.43 11.02 5.77
CA VAL A 321 8.82 11.04 4.44
C VAL A 321 9.20 12.33 3.73
N PHE A 322 9.77 12.23 2.54
CA PHE A 322 10.22 13.34 1.70
C PHE A 322 9.38 13.41 0.42
N SER A 323 8.85 14.59 0.12
CA SER A 323 8.07 14.88 -1.09
C SER A 323 8.37 16.29 -1.54
N ASP A 324 8.39 16.56 -2.84
CA ASP A 324 8.52 17.92 -3.38
C ASP A 324 7.17 18.65 -3.54
N SER A 325 6.06 17.91 -3.47
CA SER A 325 4.73 18.52 -3.42
C SER A 325 4.40 19.15 -2.08
N THR A 326 4.44 20.47 -2.01
CA THR A 326 3.90 21.25 -0.88
C THR A 326 2.39 21.04 -0.72
N ILE A 327 1.64 20.92 -1.81
CA ILE A 327 0.18 20.74 -1.81
C ILE A 327 -0.21 19.45 -1.08
N ALA A 328 0.44 18.33 -1.41
CA ALA A 328 0.17 17.05 -0.79
C ALA A 328 0.52 17.07 0.71
N LEU A 329 1.68 17.64 1.05
CA LEU A 329 2.16 17.78 2.42
C LEU A 329 1.21 18.65 3.27
N CYS A 330 0.86 19.85 2.80
CA CYS A 330 -0.08 20.74 3.50
C CYS A 330 -1.45 20.08 3.66
N SER A 331 -1.94 19.35 2.66
CA SER A 331 -3.25 18.69 2.71
C SER A 331 -3.31 17.49 3.67
N ILE A 332 -2.21 16.73 3.81
CA ILE A 332 -2.12 15.60 4.76
C ILE A 332 -2.17 16.08 6.22
N HIS A 333 -1.70 17.31 6.47
CA HIS A 333 -1.66 17.94 7.79
C HIS A 333 -2.72 19.04 7.97
N GLY A 334 -3.53 19.28 6.94
CA GLY A 334 -4.48 20.38 6.85
C GLY A 334 -5.90 19.97 7.19
N THR A 335 -6.71 20.96 7.54
CA THR A 335 -8.16 20.83 7.81
C THR A 335 -9.01 21.32 6.65
N LYS A 336 -8.38 21.77 5.55
CA LYS A 336 -9.06 22.28 4.34
C LYS A 336 -9.95 21.19 3.74
N ARG A 337 -11.12 21.59 3.22
CA ARG A 337 -12.06 20.69 2.56
C ARG A 337 -11.49 20.21 1.23
N LEU A 338 -11.20 18.91 1.13
CA LEU A 338 -10.65 18.29 -0.08
C LEU A 338 -11.77 17.66 -0.94
N PRO A 339 -11.59 17.55 -2.26
CA PRO A 339 -12.50 16.79 -3.12
C PRO A 339 -12.67 15.35 -2.62
N PRO A 340 -13.85 14.70 -2.76
CA PRO A 340 -14.13 13.40 -2.14
C PRO A 340 -13.11 12.29 -2.47
N ALA A 341 -12.59 12.27 -3.71
CA ALA A 341 -11.59 11.29 -4.14
C ALA A 341 -10.22 11.49 -3.44
N VAL A 342 -9.85 12.75 -3.15
CA VAL A 342 -8.63 13.11 -2.43
C VAL A 342 -8.82 12.91 -0.93
N SER A 343 -9.97 13.32 -0.38
CA SER A 343 -10.34 13.11 1.02
C SER A 343 -10.27 11.64 1.42
N THR A 344 -10.76 10.72 0.57
CA THR A 344 -10.65 9.28 0.82
C THR A 344 -9.20 8.80 0.91
N LEU A 345 -8.30 9.33 0.06
CA LEU A 345 -6.88 8.96 0.09
C LEU A 345 -6.19 9.53 1.33
N VAL A 346 -6.46 10.79 1.68
CA VAL A 346 -5.92 11.41 2.90
C VAL A 346 -6.39 10.68 4.15
N GLN A 347 -7.66 10.24 4.21
CA GLN A 347 -8.16 9.40 5.30
C GLN A 347 -7.42 8.06 5.39
N LYS A 348 -7.21 7.37 4.26
CA LYS A 348 -6.42 6.12 4.23
C LYS A 348 -4.98 6.32 4.68
N ILE A 349 -4.35 7.41 4.24
CA ILE A 349 -3.02 7.82 4.70
C ILE A 349 -3.05 8.08 6.20
N GLY A 350 -4.07 8.78 6.71
CA GLY A 350 -4.28 9.02 8.14
C GLY A 350 -4.39 7.75 8.96
N LEU A 351 -5.13 6.74 8.49
CA LEU A 351 -5.24 5.43 9.15
C LEU A 351 -3.89 4.70 9.20
N ILE A 352 -3.16 4.68 8.09
CA ILE A 352 -1.81 4.06 8.05
C ILE A 352 -0.86 4.82 8.98
N ARG A 353 -0.91 6.15 8.98
CA ARG A 353 -0.11 6.99 9.87
C ARG A 353 -0.44 6.72 11.33
N ALA A 354 -1.71 6.64 11.70
CA ALA A 354 -2.11 6.36 13.08
C ALA A 354 -1.61 4.99 13.55
N ARG A 355 -1.73 3.97 12.69
CA ARG A 355 -1.21 2.61 12.95
C ARG A 355 0.30 2.62 13.13
N LEU A 356 1.04 3.23 12.20
CA LEU A 356 2.51 3.29 12.26
C LEU A 356 3.01 4.18 13.40
N TYR A 357 2.32 5.29 13.71
CA TYR A 357 2.71 6.23 14.77
C TYR A 357 2.58 5.65 16.17
N ALA A 358 1.68 4.67 16.37
CA ALA A 358 1.59 3.94 17.62
C ALA A 358 2.90 3.20 17.98
N GLU A 359 3.70 2.85 16.97
CA GLU A 359 4.96 2.11 17.12
C GLU A 359 6.20 2.99 16.85
N THR A 360 6.11 3.92 15.90
CA THR A 360 7.24 4.68 15.38
C THR A 360 6.87 6.12 14.98
N PRO A 361 7.56 7.17 15.47
CA PRO A 361 7.29 8.55 15.08
C PRO A 361 7.51 8.80 13.58
N ILE A 362 6.56 9.51 12.95
CA ILE A 362 6.57 9.81 11.51
C ILE A 362 6.66 11.32 11.29
N SER A 363 7.66 11.75 10.52
CA SER A 363 7.88 13.15 10.14
C SER A 363 7.79 13.32 8.62
N PHE A 364 7.18 14.43 8.18
CA PHE A 364 7.05 14.77 6.77
C PHE A 364 7.87 16.00 6.44
N TYR A 365 8.60 15.95 5.33
CA TYR A 365 9.52 16.97 4.88
C TYR A 365 9.27 17.30 3.41
N HIS A 366 9.27 18.59 3.11
CA HIS A 366 9.40 19.08 1.75
C HIS A 366 10.87 19.06 1.34
N VAL A 367 11.17 18.33 0.27
CA VAL A 367 12.49 18.29 -0.37
C VAL A 367 12.42 19.05 -1.70
N PRO A 368 13.38 19.93 -2.03
CA PRO A 368 13.42 20.57 -3.34
C PRO A 368 13.45 19.52 -4.47
N THR A 369 12.74 19.77 -5.58
CA THR A 369 12.65 18.80 -6.69
C THR A 369 14.01 18.32 -7.21
N HIS A 370 15.04 19.17 -7.25
CA HIS A 370 16.38 18.77 -7.71
C HIS A 370 17.14 17.88 -6.71
N GLU A 371 16.75 17.91 -5.43
CA GLU A 371 17.25 17.03 -4.37
C GLU A 371 16.37 15.77 -4.20
N ASN A 372 15.23 15.69 -4.90
CA ASN A 372 14.32 14.57 -4.78
C ASN A 372 14.82 13.36 -5.59
N ILE A 373 15.50 12.46 -4.91
CA ILE A 373 16.04 11.24 -5.52
C ILE A 373 14.95 10.28 -6.04
N ALA A 374 13.67 10.45 -5.67
CA ALA A 374 12.59 9.63 -6.22
C ALA A 374 12.24 9.94 -7.69
N ASP A 375 12.69 11.08 -8.21
CA ASP A 375 12.43 11.55 -9.57
C ASP A 375 12.83 10.54 -10.67
N CYS A 376 13.99 9.90 -10.53
CA CYS A 376 14.45 8.91 -11.50
C CYS A 376 13.58 7.62 -11.54
N ALA A 377 12.71 7.39 -10.56
CA ALA A 377 11.78 6.26 -10.57
C ALA A 377 10.53 6.53 -11.45
N THR A 378 10.24 7.80 -11.73
CA THR A 378 9.12 8.22 -12.59
C THR A 378 9.57 8.72 -13.96
N ARG A 379 10.86 9.09 -14.10
CA ARG A 379 11.53 9.42 -15.36
C ARG A 379 12.20 8.21 -16.01
N THR A 380 12.50 8.34 -17.30
CA THR A 380 13.25 7.33 -18.05
C THR A 380 14.74 7.62 -17.89
N VAL A 381 15.52 6.61 -17.51
CA VAL A 381 16.98 6.69 -17.39
C VAL A 381 17.61 5.62 -18.27
N SER A 382 18.71 5.94 -18.95
CA SER A 382 19.45 4.93 -19.73
C SER A 382 20.11 3.90 -18.81
N LYS A 383 20.41 2.70 -19.30
CA LYS A 383 21.16 1.70 -18.50
C LYS A 383 22.57 2.18 -18.15
N GLU A 384 23.20 2.95 -19.04
CA GLU A 384 24.53 3.51 -18.85
C GLU A 384 24.52 4.53 -17.71
N GLU A 385 23.57 5.47 -17.72
CA GLU A 385 23.38 6.42 -16.62
C GLU A 385 22.98 5.70 -15.33
N LEU A 386 22.03 4.76 -15.40
CA LEU A 386 21.54 4.08 -14.22
C LEU A 386 22.66 3.32 -13.50
N ALA A 387 23.63 2.74 -14.21
CA ALA A 387 24.69 1.95 -13.60
C ALA A 387 25.43 2.69 -12.46
N ASN A 388 25.67 3.99 -12.64
CA ASN A 388 26.39 4.86 -11.69
C ASN A 388 25.52 5.99 -11.12
N HIS A 389 24.20 5.91 -11.29
CA HIS A 389 23.27 6.96 -10.84
C HIS A 389 23.19 7.06 -9.32
N SER A 390 22.82 8.25 -8.83
CA SER A 390 22.38 8.49 -7.44
C SER A 390 21.14 7.67 -7.02
N PHE A 391 20.61 6.82 -7.90
CA PHE A 391 19.57 5.86 -7.55
C PHE A 391 20.12 4.74 -6.64
N TRP A 392 21.43 4.50 -6.64
CA TRP A 392 22.00 3.46 -5.77
C TRP A 392 22.52 4.01 -4.44
N CYS A 393 22.70 5.32 -4.37
CA CYS A 393 23.27 6.01 -3.22
C CYS A 393 22.22 6.91 -2.58
N ASP A 394 22.41 7.22 -1.32
CA ASP A 394 21.62 8.21 -0.63
C ASP A 394 22.13 9.64 -0.90
N PRO A 395 21.28 10.66 -0.71
CA PRO A 395 21.72 12.04 -0.76
C PRO A 395 22.82 12.30 0.27
N THR A 396 23.89 12.97 -0.15
CA THR A 396 25.03 13.29 0.72
C THR A 396 24.65 14.13 1.94
N TRP A 397 23.61 14.95 1.82
CA TRP A 397 23.09 15.76 2.91
C TRP A 397 22.39 14.94 4.01
N LEU A 398 22.09 13.65 3.81
CA LEU A 398 21.62 12.79 4.89
C LEU A 398 22.72 12.47 5.91
N ASN A 399 23.98 12.69 5.54
CA ASN A 399 25.14 12.45 6.40
C ASN A 399 25.46 13.62 7.33
N VAL A 400 24.77 14.76 7.18
CA VAL A 400 24.88 15.91 8.09
C VAL A 400 23.69 15.94 9.07
N PRO A 401 23.79 16.67 10.20
CA PRO A 401 22.69 16.76 11.16
C PRO A 401 21.36 17.20 10.53
N PRO A 402 20.21 16.69 11.01
CA PRO A 402 18.89 17.02 10.45
C PRO A 402 18.55 18.50 10.36
N GLU A 403 19.20 19.34 11.17
CA GLU A 403 19.07 20.79 11.20
C GLU A 403 19.67 21.47 9.96
N GLU A 404 20.65 20.82 9.31
CA GLU A 404 21.34 21.30 8.12
C GLU A 404 20.78 20.72 6.81
N TRP A 405 19.78 19.84 6.90
CA TRP A 405 19.16 19.27 5.71
C TRP A 405 18.51 20.35 4.85
N PRO A 406 18.61 20.27 3.50
CA PRO A 406 18.00 21.22 2.58
C PRO A 406 16.47 21.02 2.45
N VAL A 407 15.80 20.65 3.55
CA VAL A 407 14.38 20.28 3.60
C VAL A 407 13.63 21.16 4.59
N LYS A 408 12.32 21.29 4.41
CA LYS A 408 11.44 22.01 5.35
C LYS A 408 10.44 21.04 5.95
N LYS A 409 10.24 21.05 7.26
CA LYS A 409 9.17 20.22 7.86
C LYS A 409 7.81 20.69 7.35
N ALA A 410 6.93 19.75 7.06
CA ALA A 410 5.58 20.04 6.57
C ALA A 410 4.75 20.91 7.53
N THR A 411 5.03 20.82 8.84
CA THR A 411 4.43 21.67 9.88
C THR A 411 4.80 23.13 9.73
N ASP A 412 6.05 23.40 9.33
CA ASP A 412 6.60 24.76 9.27
C ASP A 412 6.14 25.47 7.99
N LEU A 413 5.91 24.71 6.91
CA LEU A 413 5.28 25.20 5.69
C LEU A 413 3.86 25.72 5.95
N ARG A 414 3.11 25.09 6.86
CA ARG A 414 1.75 25.50 7.21
C ARG A 414 1.73 26.86 7.93
N SER A 415 2.70 27.11 8.81
CA SER A 415 2.80 28.37 9.56
C SER A 415 3.03 29.60 8.67
N GLN A 416 3.33 29.39 7.39
CA GLN A 416 3.60 30.43 6.39
C GLN A 416 2.44 30.68 5.40
N GLU A 417 1.39 29.83 5.40
CA GLU A 417 0.17 30.12 4.63
C GLU A 417 -0.73 31.07 5.46
N PRO A 418 -1.21 32.20 4.89
CA PRO A 418 -2.20 33.01 5.57
C PRO A 418 -3.43 32.15 5.86
N ILE A 419 -3.76 32.06 7.14
CA ILE A 419 -5.03 31.49 7.60
C ILE A 419 -6.10 32.44 7.04
N ASP A 420 -6.91 31.97 6.09
CA ASP A 420 -8.10 32.70 5.68
C ASP A 420 -8.92 33.02 6.95
N GLU A 421 -9.32 34.28 7.16
CA GLU A 421 -10.02 34.73 8.38
C GLU A 421 -11.33 33.96 8.65
N GLU A 422 -11.86 33.22 7.66
CA GLU A 422 -12.96 32.28 7.82
C GLU A 422 -12.57 31.02 8.63
N ASP A 423 -11.33 30.55 8.54
CA ASP A 423 -10.84 29.33 9.20
C ASP A 423 -10.53 29.54 10.69
N ALA A 424 -10.15 30.76 11.11
CA ALA A 424 -9.94 31.08 12.53
C ALA A 424 -11.26 31.06 13.34
N ASN A 425 -12.37 31.44 12.70
CA ASN A 425 -13.71 31.37 13.29
C ASN A 425 -14.31 29.96 13.27
N LEU A 426 -13.86 29.09 12.36
CA LEU A 426 -14.31 27.70 12.30
C LEU A 426 -13.50 26.78 13.25
N PHE A 427 -12.21 27.07 13.46
CA PHE A 427 -11.37 26.31 14.40
C PHE A 427 -11.73 26.60 15.87
N SER A 428 -12.15 27.83 16.20
CA SER A 428 -12.66 28.14 17.55
C SER A 428 -14.03 27.47 17.84
N SER A 429 -14.78 27.07 16.80
CA SER A 429 -16.11 26.49 16.94
C SER A 429 -16.17 24.96 16.94
N ILE A 430 -15.10 24.25 16.57
CA ILE A 430 -15.09 22.76 16.55
C ILE A 430 -14.45 22.15 17.81
N THR A 431 -13.57 22.87 18.52
CA THR A 431 -12.90 22.38 19.74
C THR A 431 -13.58 22.73 21.06
N ALA A 432 -14.67 23.51 21.04
CA ALA A 432 -15.50 23.71 22.23
C ALA A 432 -16.70 22.75 22.20
N LYS A 433 -16.88 21.95 23.25
CA LYS A 433 -18.22 21.39 23.54
C LYS A 433 -19.13 22.59 23.79
N PHE A 434 -19.91 22.98 22.79
CA PHE A 434 -20.94 23.99 22.99
C PHE A 434 -22.02 23.41 23.88
N ASP A 435 -22.39 24.15 24.93
CA ASP A 435 -23.69 23.93 25.53
C ASP A 435 -24.75 24.15 24.45
N PRO A 436 -25.67 23.19 24.26
CA PRO A 436 -26.75 23.37 23.31
C PRO A 436 -27.51 24.61 23.75
N VAL A 437 -27.48 25.63 22.89
CA VAL A 437 -28.10 26.91 23.22
C VAL A 437 -29.61 26.72 23.48
N TRP A 438 -30.22 25.62 23.01
CA TRP A 438 -31.56 25.14 23.38
C TRP A 438 -31.55 23.62 23.64
N PRO A 439 -31.45 23.16 24.89
CA PRO A 439 -31.49 21.73 25.22
C PRO A 439 -32.91 21.18 24.99
N ILE A 440 -33.06 20.29 24.00
CA ILE A 440 -34.36 19.70 23.63
C ILE A 440 -34.97 18.90 24.77
N GLU A 441 -34.15 18.39 25.69
CA GLU A 441 -34.56 17.62 26.85
C GLU A 441 -35.50 18.41 27.78
N ARG A 442 -35.36 19.74 27.81
CA ARG A 442 -36.16 20.65 28.66
C ARG A 442 -37.47 21.11 28.02
N LEU A 443 -37.77 20.66 26.80
CA LEU A 443 -38.93 21.10 26.03
C LEU A 443 -40.10 20.12 26.21
N SER A 444 -41.31 20.68 26.33
CA SER A 444 -42.59 19.95 26.47
C SER A 444 -43.44 19.95 25.20
N SER A 445 -43.03 20.66 24.15
CA SER A 445 -43.72 20.71 22.85
C SER A 445 -42.75 21.19 21.78
N PHE A 446 -42.88 20.71 20.53
CA PHE A 446 -42.02 21.10 19.42
C PHE A 446 -42.44 22.42 18.73
N SER A 447 -43.71 22.82 18.82
CA SER A 447 -44.24 24.02 18.17
C SER A 447 -43.79 25.34 18.82
N ARG A 448 -43.73 25.40 20.15
CA ARG A 448 -43.34 26.62 20.90
C ARG A 448 -41.86 26.98 20.67
N PRO A 449 -40.90 26.04 20.76
CA PRO A 449 -39.49 26.29 20.51
C PRO A 449 -39.20 26.74 19.08
N ARG A 450 -39.87 26.18 18.06
CA ARG A 450 -39.75 26.63 16.66
C ARG A 450 -40.11 28.11 16.52
N ARG A 451 -41.19 28.56 17.17
CA ARG A 451 -41.59 29.98 17.17
C ARG A 451 -40.62 30.88 17.92
N VAL A 452 -40.19 30.46 19.11
CA VAL A 452 -39.20 31.21 19.91
C VAL A 452 -37.90 31.35 19.14
N PHE A 453 -37.41 30.27 18.53
CA PHE A 453 -36.20 30.28 17.73
C PHE A 453 -36.36 31.15 16.48
N ALA A 454 -37.51 31.13 15.82
CA ALA A 454 -37.78 32.03 14.69
C ALA A 454 -37.71 33.51 15.10
N TYR A 455 -38.19 33.87 16.29
CA TYR A 455 -38.04 35.23 16.83
C TYR A 455 -36.59 35.58 17.19
N CYS A 456 -35.84 34.66 17.82
CA CYS A 456 -34.43 34.86 18.13
C CYS A 456 -33.59 35.00 16.86
N ALA A 457 -33.81 34.13 15.86
CA ALA A 457 -33.14 34.19 14.57
C ALA A 457 -33.44 35.51 13.84
N ARG A 458 -34.70 35.97 13.88
CA ARG A 458 -35.10 37.29 13.36
C ARG A 458 -34.38 38.44 14.08
N PHE A 459 -34.28 38.39 15.41
CA PHE A 459 -33.53 39.39 16.19
C PHE A 459 -32.05 39.41 15.81
N ILE A 460 -31.39 38.25 15.80
CA ILE A 460 -29.96 38.12 15.44
C ILE A 460 -29.73 38.63 14.02
N ARG A 461 -30.60 38.26 13.08
CA ARG A 461 -30.53 38.74 11.69
C ARG A 461 -30.59 40.26 11.60
N ASN A 462 -31.56 40.88 12.28
CA ASN A 462 -31.74 42.32 12.26
C ASN A 462 -30.56 43.05 12.93
N SER A 463 -30.13 42.58 14.10
CA SER A 463 -29.03 43.15 14.86
C SER A 463 -27.67 42.96 14.18
N SER A 464 -27.52 41.92 13.37
CA SER A 464 -26.29 41.64 12.62
C SER A 464 -26.26 42.20 11.19
N LYS A 465 -27.29 42.97 10.79
CA LYS A 465 -27.45 43.45 9.40
C LYS A 465 -27.33 42.31 8.36
N GLN A 466 -27.98 41.18 8.65
CA GLN A 466 -27.99 39.97 7.81
C GLN A 466 -26.64 39.24 7.65
N LYS A 467 -25.59 39.65 8.38
CA LYS A 467 -24.26 39.03 8.28
C LYS A 467 -24.24 37.52 8.62
N TYR A 468 -25.07 37.09 9.57
CA TYR A 468 -25.04 35.71 10.08
C TYR A 468 -26.23 34.83 9.65
N LEU A 469 -27.33 35.42 9.17
CA LEU A 469 -28.57 34.71 8.82
C LEU A 469 -29.25 35.42 7.64
N ASP A 470 -29.13 34.86 6.44
CA ASP A 470 -29.58 35.49 5.20
C ASP A 470 -30.95 34.96 4.74
N LEU A 471 -31.77 35.78 4.08
CA LEU A 471 -33.09 35.38 3.55
C LEU A 471 -33.11 35.36 2.02
N ARG A 472 -33.64 34.28 1.44
CA ARG A 472 -33.89 34.18 -0.02
C ARG A 472 -35.12 34.97 -0.50
N ARG A 473 -35.92 35.59 0.39
CA ARG A 473 -37.08 36.44 0.04
C ARG A 473 -37.30 37.60 1.01
N THR A 474 -37.51 38.80 0.46
CA THR A 474 -37.93 40.01 1.19
C THR A 474 -39.45 39.99 1.42
N GLY A 475 -39.89 39.33 2.49
CA GLY A 475 -41.28 39.39 2.95
C GLY A 475 -41.54 40.61 3.85
N ILE A 476 -42.80 41.07 3.90
CA ILE A 476 -43.26 42.14 4.79
C ILE A 476 -43.06 41.70 6.25
N GLN A 477 -42.43 42.54 7.08
CA GLN A 477 -42.22 42.25 8.50
C GLN A 477 -43.57 42.25 9.26
N THR A 478 -44.06 41.07 9.62
CA THR A 478 -45.27 40.88 10.42
C THR A 478 -44.96 40.70 11.90
N LYS A 479 -45.94 40.96 12.79
CA LYS A 479 -45.80 40.75 14.25
C LYS A 479 -45.55 39.28 14.64
N THR A 480 -45.93 38.34 13.77
CA THR A 480 -45.68 36.89 13.91
C THR A 480 -44.58 36.41 12.95
N PRO A 481 -43.86 35.30 13.27
CA PRO A 481 -42.87 34.71 12.37
C PRO A 481 -43.54 34.20 11.10
N SER A 482 -42.90 34.39 9.94
CA SER A 482 -43.40 33.85 8.68
C SER A 482 -43.18 32.33 8.63
N ALA A 483 -43.86 31.66 7.70
CA ALA A 483 -43.65 30.23 7.45
C ALA A 483 -42.18 29.93 7.14
N ASP A 484 -41.52 30.77 6.34
CA ASP A 484 -40.10 30.62 6.00
C ASP A 484 -39.19 30.73 7.24
N GLU A 485 -39.47 31.65 8.16
CA GLU A 485 -38.70 31.79 9.39
C GLU A 485 -38.90 30.60 10.34
N ILE A 486 -40.11 30.03 10.36
CA ILE A 486 -40.40 28.82 11.13
C ILE A 486 -39.70 27.60 10.52
N MET A 487 -39.67 27.47 9.19
CA MET A 487 -38.95 26.39 8.50
C MET A 487 -37.44 26.48 8.71
N GLN A 488 -36.87 27.69 8.65
CA GLN A 488 -35.45 27.89 8.96
C GLN A 488 -35.14 27.53 10.41
N ALA A 489 -35.98 27.98 11.34
CA ALA A 489 -35.82 27.66 12.76
C ALA A 489 -35.81 26.15 13.01
N GLU A 490 -36.75 25.43 12.40
CA GLU A 490 -36.80 23.97 12.45
C GLU A 490 -35.54 23.32 11.88
N ALA A 491 -35.07 23.77 10.72
CA ALA A 491 -33.84 23.27 10.11
C ALA A 491 -32.60 23.48 11.00
N PHE A 492 -32.53 24.58 11.76
CA PHE A 492 -31.44 24.82 12.72
C PHE A 492 -31.51 23.88 13.93
N ILE A 493 -32.70 23.71 14.51
CA ILE A 493 -32.92 22.81 15.65
C ILE A 493 -32.51 21.37 15.28
N ILE A 494 -32.93 20.90 14.10
CA ILE A 494 -32.58 19.55 13.61
C ILE A 494 -31.07 19.40 13.42
N ARG A 495 -30.40 20.40 12.84
CA ARG A 495 -28.93 20.37 12.63
C ARG A 495 -28.16 20.33 13.94
N GLN A 496 -28.61 21.09 14.94
CA GLN A 496 -27.99 21.10 16.27
C GLN A 496 -28.07 19.71 16.92
N GLU A 497 -29.23 19.06 16.88
CA GLU A 497 -29.40 17.70 17.43
C GLU A 497 -28.58 16.63 16.70
N GLN A 498 -28.54 16.70 15.37
CA GLN A 498 -27.72 15.80 14.55
C GLN A 498 -26.23 15.94 14.91
N SER A 499 -25.78 17.17 15.19
CA SER A 499 -24.42 17.44 15.64
C SER A 499 -24.15 16.94 17.06
N ILE A 500 -25.05 17.20 18.02
CA ILE A 500 -24.90 16.79 19.43
C ILE A 500 -24.76 15.28 19.56
N HIS A 501 -25.58 14.53 18.83
CA HIS A 501 -25.58 13.06 18.88
C HIS A 501 -24.60 12.40 17.88
N GLY A 502 -23.69 13.17 17.27
CA GLY A 502 -22.64 12.63 16.40
C GLY A 502 -23.17 11.90 15.17
N SER A 503 -24.35 12.28 14.66
CA SER A 503 -25.01 11.60 13.53
C SER A 503 -24.24 11.75 12.21
N GLU A 504 -23.28 12.67 12.15
CA GLU A 504 -22.37 12.86 11.02
C GLU A 504 -21.52 11.61 10.72
N ALA A 505 -21.23 10.80 11.75
CA ALA A 505 -20.53 9.53 11.59
C ALA A 505 -21.32 8.54 10.70
N LEU A 506 -22.64 8.70 10.57
CA LEU A 506 -23.48 7.84 9.73
C LEU A 506 -23.24 8.07 8.23
N VAL A 507 -22.73 9.24 7.82
CA VAL A 507 -22.33 9.52 6.42
C VAL A 507 -21.15 8.60 6.01
N GLN A 508 -20.38 8.12 6.98
CA GLN A 508 -19.25 7.22 6.76
C GLN A 508 -19.69 5.75 6.57
N ASN A 509 -20.93 5.41 6.96
CA ASN A 509 -21.48 4.06 6.82
C ASN A 509 -22.20 3.89 5.48
N LYS A 510 -21.52 3.26 4.52
CA LYS A 510 -22.02 3.02 3.16
C LYS A 510 -23.29 2.16 3.09
N GLN A 511 -23.63 1.40 4.13
CA GLN A 511 -24.83 0.56 4.13
C GLN A 511 -26.11 1.35 4.43
N LEU A 512 -26.00 2.50 5.11
CA LEU A 512 -27.18 3.25 5.57
C LEU A 512 -27.69 4.30 4.56
N ASN A 513 -26.89 4.60 3.53
CA ASN A 513 -27.18 5.56 2.46
C ASN A 513 -27.74 6.91 2.98
N VAL A 514 -26.99 7.52 3.90
CA VAL A 514 -27.34 8.79 4.56
C VAL A 514 -26.42 9.90 4.05
N ASN A 515 -26.98 11.07 3.72
CA ASN A 515 -26.23 12.25 3.24
C ASN A 515 -26.90 13.56 3.67
N TYR A 516 -26.22 14.69 3.46
CA TYR A 516 -26.80 16.02 3.68
C TYR A 516 -27.61 16.51 2.48
N ASP A 517 -28.70 17.21 2.75
CA ASP A 517 -29.43 17.98 1.73
C ASP A 517 -28.88 19.40 1.52
N LYS A 518 -29.57 20.19 0.69
CA LYS A 518 -29.20 21.58 0.37
C LYS A 518 -29.25 22.52 1.59
N GLU A 519 -30.01 22.17 2.61
CA GLU A 519 -30.17 22.93 3.86
C GLU A 519 -29.25 22.37 4.98
N ARG A 520 -28.31 21.48 4.62
CA ARG A 520 -27.37 20.78 5.52
C ARG A 520 -28.05 19.93 6.59
N ILE A 521 -29.22 19.39 6.30
CA ILE A 521 -29.90 18.41 7.16
C ILE A 521 -29.53 17.00 6.71
N LEU A 522 -29.19 16.14 7.67
CA LEU A 522 -28.91 14.73 7.40
C LEU A 522 -30.20 13.97 7.04
N ARG A 523 -30.23 13.30 5.89
CA ARG A 523 -31.38 12.55 5.36
C ARG A 523 -30.98 11.16 4.86
N LYS A 524 -31.93 10.23 4.88
CA LYS A 524 -31.75 8.89 4.32
C LYS A 524 -32.21 8.87 2.87
N PHE A 525 -31.32 8.48 1.97
CA PHE A 525 -31.58 8.39 0.54
C PHE A 525 -31.88 6.92 0.18
N GLY A 526 -33.05 6.65 -0.40
CA GLY A 526 -33.55 5.30 -0.63
C GLY A 526 -33.93 5.02 -2.09
N ARG A 527 -34.51 3.84 -2.34
CA ARG A 527 -34.99 3.43 -3.68
C ARG A 527 -36.26 4.17 -4.14
N LEU A 528 -36.89 4.95 -3.25
CA LEU A 528 -38.12 5.68 -3.51
C LEU A 528 -37.90 6.97 -4.33
N GLN A 529 -36.66 7.27 -4.72
CA GLN A 529 -36.31 8.47 -5.50
C GLN A 529 -36.89 8.51 -6.91
N ASN A 530 -37.32 7.36 -7.45
CA ASN A 530 -37.89 7.24 -8.79
C ASN A 530 -39.43 7.17 -8.80
N ILE A 531 -40.07 7.39 -7.65
CA ILE A 531 -41.52 7.39 -7.50
C ILE A 531 -42.01 8.84 -7.43
N ASP A 532 -43.18 9.12 -7.98
CA ASP A 532 -43.81 10.45 -7.95
C ASP A 532 -44.38 10.76 -6.56
N ILE A 533 -43.49 11.05 -5.60
CA ILE A 533 -43.80 11.47 -4.23
C ILE A 533 -42.96 12.70 -3.86
N SER A 534 -43.36 13.42 -2.82
CA SER A 534 -42.64 14.62 -2.39
C SER A 534 -41.20 14.32 -1.97
N TYR A 535 -40.31 15.30 -2.15
CA TYR A 535 -38.88 15.16 -1.84
C TYR A 535 -38.63 14.73 -0.39
N ASP A 536 -39.40 15.28 0.56
CA ASP A 536 -39.30 14.94 1.98
C ASP A 536 -39.79 13.52 2.29
N ALA A 537 -40.79 13.02 1.56
CA ALA A 537 -41.28 11.64 1.69
C ALA A 537 -40.29 10.64 1.07
N ALA A 538 -39.67 10.97 -0.07
CA ALA A 538 -38.66 10.15 -0.71
C ALA A 538 -37.34 10.09 0.09
N ASN A 539 -37.03 11.16 0.82
CA ASN A 539 -35.76 11.33 1.54
C ASN A 539 -36.03 11.80 2.99
N PRO A 540 -36.48 10.91 3.88
CA PRO A 540 -36.83 11.27 5.25
C PRO A 540 -35.62 11.80 6.03
N ILE A 541 -35.88 12.78 6.90
CA ILE A 541 -34.88 13.35 7.81
C ILE A 541 -34.41 12.29 8.79
N HIS A 542 -33.10 12.19 8.98
CA HIS A 542 -32.53 11.36 10.01
C HIS A 542 -32.65 12.05 11.37
N VAL A 543 -33.51 11.54 12.24
CA VAL A 543 -33.60 11.99 13.63
C VAL A 543 -32.79 11.03 14.50
N PRO A 544 -31.83 11.52 15.31
CA PRO A 544 -31.03 10.67 16.20
C PRO A 544 -31.95 9.94 17.19
N LYS A 545 -31.78 8.62 17.34
CA LYS A 545 -32.65 7.81 18.24
C LYS A 545 -32.53 8.21 19.71
N GLN A 546 -31.37 8.74 20.08
CA GLN A 546 -31.06 9.19 21.44
C GLN A 546 -31.66 10.57 21.75
N SER A 547 -32.13 11.29 20.73
CA SER A 547 -32.75 12.61 20.88
C SER A 547 -34.24 12.48 21.21
N LYS A 548 -34.73 13.33 22.12
CA LYS A 548 -36.16 13.50 22.40
C LYS A 548 -36.92 14.16 21.24
N LEU A 549 -36.20 14.69 20.24
CA LEU A 549 -36.77 15.36 19.07
C LEU A 549 -37.78 14.49 18.32
N GLY A 550 -37.47 13.20 18.13
CA GLY A 550 -38.37 12.29 17.40
C GLY A 550 -39.70 12.06 18.13
N GLN A 551 -39.67 11.98 19.47
CA GLN A 551 -40.86 11.86 20.29
C GLN A 551 -41.73 13.13 20.22
N LEU A 552 -41.11 14.30 20.38
CA LEU A 552 -41.83 15.59 20.33
C LEU A 552 -42.45 15.88 18.97
N ILE A 553 -41.81 15.45 17.87
CA ILE A 553 -42.39 15.54 16.52
C ILE A 553 -43.59 14.59 16.39
N ALA A 554 -43.47 13.36 16.90
CA ALA A 554 -44.55 12.38 16.84
C ALA A 554 -45.78 12.82 17.65
N GLU A 555 -45.59 13.36 18.85
CA GLU A 555 -46.65 13.91 19.72
C GLU A 555 -47.32 15.19 19.16
N GLU A 556 -46.71 15.86 18.17
CA GLU A 556 -47.34 17.00 17.48
C GLU A 556 -48.18 16.54 16.27
N GLN A 557 -47.83 15.42 15.65
CA GLN A 557 -48.50 14.89 14.45
C GLN A 557 -49.61 13.87 14.77
N HIS A 558 -49.63 13.35 16.00
CA HIS A 558 -50.60 12.38 16.52
C HIS A 558 -51.18 12.88 17.83
#